data_AF-A0A7I9VS22-F1
#
_entry.id   AF-A0A7I9VS22-F1
#
_cell.length_a   1.000
_cell.length_b   1.000
_cell.length_c   1.000
_cell.angle_alpha   90.00
_cell.angle_beta   90.00
_cell.angle_gamma   90.00
#
_symmetry.space_group_name_H-M   'P 1'
#
loop_
_entity.id
_entity.type
_entity.pdbx_description
1 polymer ?
#
loop_
_entity_poly.entity_id
_entity_poly.type
_entity_poly.pdbx_seq_one_letter_code
_entity_poly.pdbx_strand_id
1 'polypeptide(L)'
;MAPSCAIVLRPCDPPSPLVLAAEQRLAGVVAEVVAAEAAVELLARELSAFEASWREATEAAFAELERAQRLGRRLQRLLDELARLTGLARDGEPAADRRTAPPRPQAARRARARAGARDEERRAAPRAPPGPDAAPEDLKTLYRRLARLLHPDLARGGPAERQRRSDLMAKANEAWRRRDRVALELLAERLGAGEPGPLAELDDRARLAHLARRTGAMEAALARLAGARAQLERSTEARLRADAARRREAGGDALAEAAQLAREQAAALRAAALPRLDALALAARLLEKELAKTGGRAAASPLVREAAGAGRALTSGARALAERLAEEARGPAPWQAALTLLAWLAEEAGRPPAPLEEAAELAARWEALCAGWTGAPDLATALAEPPRAVEVGLRERGEGIAAGLQLAAPDLAAGVRAALADEGVRALAARVLVALGPREACRACGESVYAVHLLRVRGIEDVHGLACPRCAAILRSFFVYGPPEGVAALGPAAVACGLVAEQEVRLDGATLAFQMLPAERARLTARALVRRATELCLAPHGIALPRGALHVLAGRAPLAAGARVPEGARLRLACAPSAGVSERELVRLVRAGARRRFRA
;
A
#
# COMPACT_ATOMS: atom_id res chain seq x y z
N MET A 1 -54.36 16.61 -72.11
CA MET A 1 -53.30 15.81 -72.75
C MET A 1 -52.34 15.36 -71.68
N ALA A 2 -52.44 14.09 -71.27
CA ALA A 2 -51.45 13.41 -70.42
C ALA A 2 -51.11 12.09 -71.13
N PRO A 3 -49.83 11.80 -71.43
CA PRO A 3 -49.47 10.58 -72.13
C PRO A 3 -49.64 9.40 -71.18
N SER A 4 -50.53 8.49 -71.55
CA SER A 4 -50.68 7.19 -70.92
C SER A 4 -49.43 6.36 -71.24
N CYS A 5 -48.46 6.34 -70.31
CA CYS A 5 -47.34 5.42 -70.36
C CYS A 5 -47.86 3.98 -70.21
N ALA A 6 -47.97 3.27 -71.32
CA ALA A 6 -48.14 1.83 -71.32
C ALA A 6 -46.83 1.18 -70.87
N ILE A 7 -46.82 0.67 -69.64
CA ILE A 7 -45.70 -0.14 -69.11
C ILE A 7 -45.75 -1.49 -69.84
N VAL A 8 -44.90 -1.65 -70.85
CA VAL A 8 -44.69 -2.96 -71.50
C VAL A 8 -43.84 -3.81 -70.56
N LEU A 9 -44.50 -4.68 -69.80
CA LEU A 9 -43.83 -5.73 -69.05
C LEU A 9 -43.28 -6.74 -70.07
N ARG A 10 -41.99 -6.62 -70.38
CA ARG A 10 -41.28 -7.63 -71.16
C ARG A 10 -41.25 -8.93 -70.32
N PRO A 11 -41.75 -10.07 -70.81
CA PRO A 11 -41.58 -11.33 -70.12
C PRO A 11 -40.08 -11.59 -70.01
N CYS A 12 -39.55 -11.63 -68.78
CA CYS A 12 -38.21 -12.16 -68.57
C CYS A 12 -38.25 -13.64 -68.90
N ASP A 13 -37.36 -14.10 -69.78
CA ASP A 13 -37.14 -15.53 -69.97
C ASP A 13 -36.81 -16.17 -68.61
N PRO A 14 -37.35 -17.37 -68.31
CA PRO A 14 -37.04 -18.05 -67.07
C PRO A 14 -35.53 -18.28 -66.98
N PRO A 15 -34.90 -18.06 -65.80
CA PRO A 15 -33.46 -18.27 -65.63
C PRO A 15 -33.10 -19.70 -66.00
N SER A 16 -31.95 -19.89 -66.66
CA SER A 16 -31.51 -21.24 -67.00
C SER A 16 -31.29 -22.10 -65.75
N PRO A 17 -31.42 -23.44 -65.86
CA PRO A 17 -31.18 -24.36 -64.74
C PRO A 17 -29.81 -24.17 -64.08
N LEU A 18 -28.79 -23.77 -64.84
CA LEU A 18 -27.44 -23.50 -64.32
C LEU A 18 -27.41 -22.26 -63.42
N VAL A 19 -28.11 -21.21 -63.80
CA VAL A 19 -28.24 -19.98 -63.00
C VAL A 19 -28.97 -20.29 -61.69
N LEU A 20 -30.09 -21.03 -61.75
CA LEU A 20 -30.83 -21.45 -60.57
C LEU A 20 -29.97 -22.28 -59.60
N ALA A 21 -29.16 -23.21 -60.12
CA ALA A 21 -28.23 -24.00 -59.30
C ALA A 21 -27.14 -23.12 -58.64
N ALA A 22 -26.60 -22.13 -59.36
CA ALA A 22 -25.62 -21.20 -58.82
C ALA A 22 -26.22 -20.28 -57.73
N GLU A 23 -27.46 -19.84 -57.89
CA GLU A 23 -28.20 -19.06 -56.89
C GLU A 23 -28.47 -19.88 -55.63
N GLN A 24 -28.90 -21.14 -55.77
CA GLN A 24 -29.08 -22.07 -54.66
C GLN A 24 -27.77 -22.30 -53.90
N ARG A 25 -26.64 -22.47 -54.61
CA ARG A 25 -25.32 -22.60 -54.00
C ARG A 25 -24.94 -21.34 -53.20
N LEU A 26 -25.08 -20.15 -53.80
CA LEU A 26 -24.78 -18.89 -53.12
C LEU A 26 -25.64 -18.73 -51.86
N ALA A 27 -26.94 -19.03 -51.95
CA ALA A 27 -27.85 -18.99 -50.80
C ALA A 27 -27.41 -19.97 -49.68
N GLY A 28 -26.96 -21.18 -50.05
CA GLY A 28 -26.38 -22.15 -49.13
C GLY A 28 -25.15 -21.59 -48.39
N VAL A 29 -24.17 -21.05 -49.12
CA VAL A 29 -22.95 -20.48 -48.51
C VAL A 29 -23.26 -19.26 -47.65
N VAL A 30 -24.20 -18.39 -48.06
CA VAL A 30 -24.64 -17.25 -47.24
C VAL A 30 -25.25 -17.72 -45.92
N ALA A 31 -26.08 -18.77 -45.94
CA ALA A 31 -26.64 -19.36 -44.72
C ALA A 31 -25.54 -19.91 -43.79
N GLU A 32 -24.53 -20.60 -44.34
CA GLU A 32 -23.37 -21.08 -43.58
C GLU A 32 -22.56 -19.94 -42.95
N VAL A 33 -22.32 -18.86 -43.69
CA VAL A 33 -21.63 -17.66 -43.16
C VAL A 33 -22.41 -17.07 -41.99
N VAL A 34 -23.72 -16.88 -42.13
CA VAL A 34 -24.56 -16.34 -41.04
C VAL A 34 -24.53 -17.24 -39.80
N ALA A 35 -24.54 -18.57 -39.98
CA ALA A 35 -24.42 -19.52 -38.88
C ALA A 35 -23.04 -19.44 -38.21
N ALA A 36 -21.97 -19.34 -39.01
CA ALA A 36 -20.60 -19.21 -38.52
C ALA A 36 -20.39 -17.88 -37.76
N GLU A 37 -20.91 -16.76 -38.26
CA GLU A 37 -20.88 -15.46 -37.55
C GLU A 37 -21.57 -15.56 -36.20
N ALA A 38 -22.78 -16.13 -36.16
CA ALA A 38 -23.52 -16.31 -34.92
C ALA A 38 -22.77 -17.20 -33.91
N ALA A 39 -22.12 -18.27 -34.38
CA ALA A 39 -21.32 -19.16 -33.54
C ALA A 39 -20.08 -18.44 -32.96
N VAL A 40 -19.37 -17.65 -33.78
CA VAL A 40 -18.23 -16.85 -33.33
C VAL A 40 -18.66 -15.79 -32.31
N GLU A 41 -19.75 -15.05 -32.59
CA GLU A 41 -20.29 -14.05 -31.66
C GLU A 41 -20.71 -14.68 -30.32
N LEU A 42 -21.38 -15.84 -30.37
CA LEU A 42 -21.80 -16.56 -29.17
C LEU A 42 -20.58 -16.97 -28.34
N LEU A 43 -19.59 -17.63 -28.96
CA LEU A 43 -18.36 -18.04 -28.28
C LEU A 43 -17.62 -16.85 -27.67
N ALA A 44 -17.52 -15.72 -28.38
CA ALA A 44 -16.87 -14.52 -27.86
C ALA A 44 -17.60 -13.96 -26.62
N ARG A 45 -18.93 -13.88 -26.65
CA ARG A 45 -19.74 -13.45 -25.48
C ARG A 45 -19.57 -14.39 -24.30
N GLU A 46 -19.57 -15.69 -24.59
CA GLU A 46 -19.37 -16.76 -23.63
C GLU A 46 -18.02 -16.72 -22.92
N LEU A 47 -16.95 -16.42 -23.66
CA LEU A 47 -15.62 -16.23 -23.10
C LEU A 47 -15.54 -14.94 -22.29
N SER A 48 -16.15 -13.84 -22.75
CA SER A 48 -16.19 -12.57 -22.01
C SER A 48 -16.95 -12.69 -20.69
N ALA A 49 -18.09 -13.39 -20.68
CA ALA A 49 -18.86 -13.66 -19.47
C ALA A 49 -18.07 -14.54 -18.48
N PHE A 50 -17.36 -15.54 -18.99
CA PHE A 50 -16.47 -16.36 -18.18
C PHE A 50 -15.32 -15.54 -17.58
N GLU A 51 -14.67 -14.69 -18.38
CA GLU A 51 -13.58 -13.82 -17.92
C GLU A 51 -14.05 -12.87 -16.80
N ALA A 52 -15.24 -12.28 -16.93
CA ALA A 52 -15.82 -11.44 -15.89
C ALA A 52 -16.04 -12.23 -14.58
N SER A 53 -16.63 -13.42 -14.68
CA SER A 53 -16.85 -14.30 -13.52
C SER A 53 -15.53 -14.76 -12.89
N TRP A 54 -14.52 -15.07 -13.71
CA TRP A 54 -13.19 -15.44 -13.25
C TRP A 54 -12.52 -14.29 -12.49
N ARG A 55 -12.56 -13.07 -13.02
CA ARG A 55 -12.00 -11.89 -12.36
C ARG A 55 -12.70 -11.63 -11.04
N GLU A 56 -14.04 -11.59 -11.03
CA GLU A 56 -14.81 -11.41 -9.80
C GLU A 56 -14.44 -12.44 -8.72
N ALA A 57 -14.31 -13.72 -9.10
CA ALA A 57 -13.99 -14.78 -8.16
C ALA A 57 -12.55 -14.75 -7.63
N THR A 58 -11.59 -14.29 -8.44
CA THR A 58 -10.15 -14.50 -8.17
C THR A 58 -9.35 -13.22 -7.92
N GLU A 59 -9.83 -12.04 -8.35
CA GLU A 59 -9.08 -10.78 -8.32
C GLU A 59 -8.57 -10.42 -6.92
N ALA A 60 -9.41 -10.51 -5.90
CA ALA A 60 -9.01 -10.21 -4.53
C ALA A 60 -7.90 -11.15 -4.03
N ALA A 61 -8.00 -12.45 -4.31
CA ALA A 61 -7.03 -13.45 -3.90
C ALA A 61 -5.68 -13.27 -4.61
N PHE A 62 -5.69 -13.01 -5.92
CA PHE A 62 -4.47 -12.71 -6.66
C PHE A 62 -3.85 -11.38 -6.23
N ALA A 63 -4.65 -10.35 -5.93
CA ALA A 63 -4.15 -9.09 -5.40
C ALA A 63 -3.48 -9.25 -4.03
N GLU A 64 -3.99 -10.13 -3.16
CA GLU A 64 -3.31 -10.52 -1.91
C GLU A 64 -2.00 -11.26 -2.17
N LEU A 65 -2.01 -12.25 -3.08
CA LEU A 65 -0.81 -13.00 -3.45
C LEU A 65 0.29 -12.07 -3.98
N GLU A 66 -0.05 -11.14 -4.88
CA GLU A 66 0.90 -10.18 -5.41
C GLU A 66 1.47 -9.25 -4.32
N ARG A 67 0.64 -8.80 -3.36
CA ARG A 67 1.09 -8.01 -2.20
C ARG A 67 2.11 -8.81 -1.37
N ALA A 68 1.80 -10.05 -1.03
CA ALA A 68 2.69 -10.93 -0.26
C ALA A 68 4.01 -11.21 -1.01
N GLN A 69 3.94 -11.47 -2.32
CA GLN A 69 5.13 -11.65 -3.16
C GLN A 69 6.01 -10.40 -3.24
N ARG A 70 5.40 -9.19 -3.34
CA ARG A 70 6.15 -7.93 -3.34
C ARG A 70 6.91 -7.73 -2.02
N LEU A 71 6.30 -8.03 -0.88
CA LEU A 71 6.97 -8.01 0.42
C LEU A 71 8.13 -9.01 0.46
N GLY A 72 7.91 -10.26 0.07
CA GLY A 72 8.95 -11.28 0.03
C GLY A 72 10.16 -10.88 -0.83
N ARG A 73 9.92 -10.39 -2.06
CA ARG A 73 10.97 -9.86 -2.95
C ARG A 73 11.67 -8.63 -2.39
N ARG A 74 10.97 -7.79 -1.61
CA ARG A 74 11.57 -6.64 -0.94
C ARG A 74 12.52 -7.08 0.16
N LEU A 75 12.08 -7.96 1.06
CA LEU A 75 12.90 -8.48 2.16
C LEU A 75 14.15 -9.19 1.64
N GLN A 76 14.01 -10.04 0.62
CA GLN A 76 15.15 -10.73 0.02
C GLN A 76 16.19 -9.74 -0.54
N ARG A 77 15.75 -8.72 -1.28
CA ARG A 77 16.68 -7.70 -1.81
C ARG A 77 17.43 -6.94 -0.71
N LEU A 78 16.79 -6.67 0.43
CA LEU A 78 17.45 -6.01 1.56
C LEU A 78 18.45 -6.95 2.26
N LEU A 79 18.14 -8.25 2.37
CA LEU A 79 19.06 -9.27 2.88
C LEU A 79 20.30 -9.42 1.99
N ASP A 80 20.10 -9.53 0.69
CA ASP A 80 21.19 -9.64 -0.29
C ASP A 80 22.11 -8.40 -0.22
N GLU A 81 21.51 -7.22 -0.02
CA GLU A 81 22.25 -5.97 0.12
C GLU A 81 23.06 -5.90 1.43
N LEU A 82 22.48 -6.30 2.55
CA LEU A 82 23.21 -6.38 3.82
C LEU A 82 24.37 -7.39 3.75
N ALA A 83 24.15 -8.54 3.08
CA ALA A 83 25.21 -9.51 2.84
C ALA A 83 26.35 -8.92 1.99
N ARG A 84 26.00 -8.19 0.92
CA ARG A 84 26.97 -7.46 0.08
C ARG A 84 27.77 -6.44 0.89
N LEU A 85 27.10 -5.60 1.68
CA LEU A 85 27.74 -4.58 2.53
C LEU A 85 28.63 -5.22 3.61
N THR A 86 28.22 -6.35 4.17
CA THR A 86 29.02 -7.10 5.16
C THR A 86 30.29 -7.67 4.53
N GLY A 87 30.22 -8.17 3.29
CA GLY A 87 31.40 -8.61 2.55
C GLY A 87 32.39 -7.46 2.33
N LEU A 88 31.91 -6.31 1.85
CA LEU A 88 32.73 -5.11 1.67
C LEU A 88 33.38 -4.61 2.98
N ALA A 89 32.65 -4.69 4.10
CA ALA A 89 33.19 -4.30 5.40
C ALA A 89 34.29 -5.26 5.88
N ARG A 90 34.24 -6.55 5.52
CA ARG A 90 35.24 -7.56 5.91
C ARG A 90 36.48 -7.55 5.04
N ASP A 91 36.29 -7.51 3.74
CA ASP A 91 37.37 -7.66 2.76
C ASP A 91 38.06 -6.32 2.43
N GLY A 92 37.52 -5.22 2.97
CA GLY A 92 37.82 -3.87 2.53
C GLY A 92 37.12 -3.53 1.22
N GLU A 93 36.97 -2.24 0.91
CA GLU A 93 36.60 -1.89 -0.47
C GLU A 93 37.72 -2.42 -1.37
N PRO A 94 37.43 -3.31 -2.34
CA PRO A 94 38.42 -3.65 -3.35
C PRO A 94 38.88 -2.31 -3.90
N ALA A 95 40.20 -2.07 -3.91
CA ALA A 95 40.80 -0.84 -4.38
C ALA A 95 40.36 -0.63 -5.83
N ALA A 96 39.20 0.00 -5.99
CA ALA A 96 38.62 0.27 -7.28
C ALA A 96 39.56 1.28 -7.88
N ASP A 97 40.34 0.82 -8.86
CA ASP A 97 41.15 1.64 -9.71
C ASP A 97 40.28 2.84 -10.11
N ARG A 98 40.56 4.02 -9.53
CA ARG A 98 39.75 5.25 -9.68
C ARG A 98 39.75 5.78 -11.12
N ARG A 99 40.24 4.98 -12.08
CA ARG A 99 40.38 5.23 -13.50
C ARG A 99 39.36 4.46 -14.33
N THR A 100 38.08 4.49 -13.95
CA THR A 100 36.97 4.44 -14.91
C THR A 100 35.68 4.60 -14.12
N ALA A 101 35.33 5.85 -13.81
CA ALA A 101 33.94 6.14 -13.48
C ALA A 101 33.10 5.77 -14.72
N PRO A 102 32.19 4.77 -14.66
CA PRO A 102 31.25 4.56 -15.75
C PRO A 102 30.40 5.84 -15.87
N PRO A 103 30.10 6.31 -17.09
CA PRO A 103 29.29 7.50 -17.28
C PRO A 103 27.97 7.30 -16.55
N ARG A 104 27.64 8.25 -15.66
CA ARG A 104 26.35 8.34 -14.95
C ARG A 104 25.23 7.95 -15.92
N PRO A 105 24.36 6.98 -15.60
CA PRO A 105 23.38 6.50 -16.55
C PRO A 105 22.38 7.63 -16.84
N GLN A 106 22.51 8.23 -18.02
CA GLN A 106 21.51 9.12 -18.64
C GLN A 106 20.14 8.41 -18.80
N ALA A 107 20.05 7.11 -18.50
CA ALA A 107 18.83 6.33 -18.40
C ALA A 107 17.83 6.90 -17.38
N ALA A 108 18.25 7.51 -16.26
CA ALA A 108 17.31 8.11 -15.30
C ALA A 108 16.64 9.39 -15.84
N ARG A 109 17.36 10.18 -16.65
CA ARG A 109 16.80 11.34 -17.38
C ARG A 109 15.93 10.91 -18.55
N ARG A 110 16.32 9.85 -19.29
CA ARG A 110 15.51 9.27 -20.38
C ARG A 110 14.26 8.54 -19.87
N ALA A 111 14.27 7.96 -18.67
CA ALA A 111 13.09 7.33 -18.06
C ALA A 111 12.06 8.38 -17.61
N ARG A 112 12.50 9.53 -17.08
CA ARG A 112 11.60 10.67 -16.79
C ARG A 112 11.08 11.36 -18.04
N ALA A 113 11.90 11.47 -19.11
CA ALA A 113 11.44 11.96 -20.41
C ALA A 113 10.47 10.99 -21.10
N ARG A 114 10.64 9.67 -20.94
CA ARG A 114 9.72 8.64 -21.46
C ARG A 114 8.43 8.51 -20.64
N ALA A 115 8.45 8.83 -19.35
CA ALA A 115 7.24 8.91 -18.52
C ALA A 115 6.40 10.16 -18.88
N GLY A 116 7.04 11.31 -19.12
CA GLY A 116 6.36 12.51 -19.64
C GLY A 116 5.82 12.35 -21.06
N ALA A 117 6.57 11.69 -21.95
CA ALA A 117 6.11 11.42 -23.32
C ALA A 117 4.93 10.42 -23.38
N ARG A 118 4.84 9.46 -22.44
CA ARG A 118 3.71 8.51 -22.37
C ARG A 118 2.41 9.14 -21.87
N ASP A 119 2.49 10.20 -21.06
CA ASP A 119 1.30 10.96 -20.62
C ASP A 119 0.78 11.94 -21.70
N GLU A 120 1.65 12.45 -22.59
CA GLU A 120 1.23 13.15 -23.82
C GLU A 120 0.64 12.20 -24.87
N GLU A 121 1.20 10.99 -25.01
CA GLU A 121 0.72 9.97 -25.96
C GLU A 121 -0.64 9.35 -25.53
N ARG A 122 -0.98 9.40 -24.23
CA ARG A 122 -2.29 8.97 -23.70
C ARG A 122 -3.37 10.06 -23.76
N ARG A 123 -3.00 11.32 -24.08
CA ARG A 123 -3.92 12.43 -24.38
C ARG A 123 -4.07 12.73 -25.87
N ALA A 124 -3.35 12.02 -26.74
CA ALA A 124 -3.69 11.94 -28.15
C ALA A 124 -4.96 11.10 -28.30
N ALA A 125 -6.12 11.77 -28.30
CA ALA A 125 -7.34 11.19 -28.84
C ALA A 125 -7.02 10.54 -30.19
N PRO A 126 -7.59 9.37 -30.52
CA PRO A 126 -7.33 8.70 -31.79
C PRO A 126 -7.53 9.72 -32.91
N ARG A 127 -6.45 10.03 -33.62
CA ARG A 127 -6.44 10.91 -34.79
C ARG A 127 -7.49 10.32 -35.73
N ALA A 128 -8.57 11.08 -35.97
CA ALA A 128 -9.62 10.67 -36.88
C ALA A 128 -8.97 10.23 -38.20
N PRO A 129 -9.39 9.09 -38.78
CA PRO A 129 -8.80 8.60 -40.02
C PRO A 129 -8.88 9.70 -41.09
N PRO A 130 -7.89 9.77 -42.00
CA PRO A 130 -7.90 10.73 -43.10
C PRO A 130 -9.25 10.67 -43.84
N GLY A 131 -9.71 11.85 -44.27
CA GLY A 131 -10.99 12.06 -44.93
C GLY A 131 -11.22 11.16 -46.15
N PRO A 132 -12.47 11.09 -46.63
CA PRO A 132 -12.95 10.04 -47.53
C PRO A 132 -12.45 10.23 -48.96
N ASP A 133 -11.17 9.91 -49.19
CA ASP A 133 -10.65 9.75 -50.55
C ASP A 133 -10.92 8.32 -51.04
N ALA A 134 -11.74 8.32 -52.10
CA ALA A 134 -12.16 7.24 -53.01
C ALA A 134 -12.27 5.84 -52.38
N ALA A 135 -13.36 5.59 -51.64
CA ALA A 135 -13.94 4.26 -51.67
C ALA A 135 -14.42 3.99 -53.12
N PRO A 136 -14.22 2.79 -53.70
CA PRO A 136 -14.77 2.46 -55.01
C PRO A 136 -16.27 2.81 -55.01
N GLU A 137 -16.76 3.51 -56.05
CA GLU A 137 -18.13 4.05 -56.10
C GLU A 137 -19.20 3.01 -55.74
N ASP A 138 -18.92 1.76 -56.07
CA ASP A 138 -19.68 0.55 -55.74
C ASP A 138 -19.94 0.39 -54.22
N LEU A 139 -18.92 0.51 -53.37
CA LEU A 139 -19.05 0.36 -51.91
C LEU A 139 -19.96 1.43 -51.30
N LYS A 140 -19.79 2.68 -51.75
CA LYS A 140 -20.56 3.85 -51.28
C LYS A 140 -22.02 3.73 -51.68
N THR A 141 -22.27 3.19 -52.87
CA THR A 141 -23.60 2.94 -53.40
C THR A 141 -24.30 1.85 -52.60
N LEU A 142 -23.62 0.73 -52.34
CA LEU A 142 -24.11 -0.36 -51.51
C LEU A 142 -24.47 0.10 -50.08
N TYR A 143 -23.58 0.84 -49.42
CA TYR A 143 -23.84 1.40 -48.09
C TYR A 143 -25.01 2.38 -48.08
N ARG A 144 -25.08 3.32 -49.02
CA ARG A 144 -26.20 4.29 -49.10
C ARG A 144 -27.53 3.58 -49.29
N ARG A 145 -27.56 2.49 -50.05
CA ARG A 145 -28.77 1.70 -50.26
C ARG A 145 -29.20 0.96 -49.01
N LEU A 146 -28.26 0.31 -48.32
CA LEU A 146 -28.50 -0.27 -47.00
C LEU A 146 -29.01 0.78 -46.01
N ALA A 147 -28.40 1.97 -45.99
CA ALA A 147 -28.81 3.06 -45.12
C ALA A 147 -30.25 3.53 -45.38
N ARG A 148 -30.67 3.59 -46.66
CA ARG A 148 -32.06 3.90 -47.04
C ARG A 148 -33.04 2.81 -46.61
N LEU A 149 -32.62 1.55 -46.65
CA LEU A 149 -33.46 0.41 -46.26
C LEU A 149 -33.58 0.28 -44.73
N LEU A 150 -32.47 0.52 -44.03
CA LEU A 150 -32.30 0.29 -42.59
C LEU A 150 -32.52 1.53 -41.74
N HIS A 151 -32.92 2.66 -42.32
CA HIS A 151 -33.12 3.89 -41.56
C HIS A 151 -34.18 3.66 -40.46
N PRO A 152 -33.87 3.95 -39.18
CA PRO A 152 -34.80 3.70 -38.08
C PRO A 152 -36.09 4.53 -38.20
N ASP A 153 -36.03 5.72 -38.79
CA ASP A 153 -37.21 6.58 -39.02
C ASP A 153 -38.17 6.06 -40.09
N LEU A 154 -37.76 5.08 -40.89
CA LEU A 154 -38.61 4.44 -41.91
C LEU A 154 -39.30 3.17 -41.37
N ALA A 155 -39.17 2.85 -40.08
CA ALA A 155 -39.85 1.72 -39.47
C ALA A 155 -41.36 2.00 -39.36
N ARG A 156 -42.17 1.10 -39.93
CA ARG A 156 -43.65 1.21 -39.89
C ARG A 156 -44.26 0.50 -38.67
N GLY A 157 -43.54 -0.44 -38.07
CA GLY A 157 -43.93 -1.13 -36.85
C GLY A 157 -43.48 -0.44 -35.55
N GLY A 158 -43.90 -1.01 -34.43
CA GLY A 158 -43.68 -0.49 -33.08
C GLY A 158 -42.19 -0.44 -32.63
N PRO A 159 -41.93 -0.17 -31.34
CA PRO A 159 -40.58 0.08 -30.82
C PRO A 159 -39.55 -1.01 -31.15
N ALA A 160 -39.97 -2.28 -31.19
CA ALA A 160 -39.12 -3.43 -31.49
C ALA A 160 -38.57 -3.43 -32.93
N GLU A 161 -39.36 -3.02 -33.94
CA GLU A 161 -38.87 -2.94 -35.33
C GLU A 161 -37.84 -1.82 -35.47
N ARG A 162 -38.10 -0.68 -34.80
CA ARG A 162 -37.19 0.47 -34.76
C ARG A 162 -35.84 0.09 -34.18
N GLN A 163 -35.82 -0.64 -33.06
CA GLN A 163 -34.58 -1.15 -32.44
C GLN A 163 -33.83 -2.11 -33.39
N ARG A 164 -34.52 -3.08 -33.99
CA ARG A 164 -33.91 -4.03 -34.93
C ARG A 164 -33.25 -3.33 -36.12
N ARG A 165 -33.90 -2.31 -36.70
CA ARG A 165 -33.32 -1.50 -37.80
C ARG A 165 -32.13 -0.67 -37.32
N SER A 166 -32.21 -0.10 -36.13
CA SER A 166 -31.10 0.63 -35.51
C SER A 166 -29.86 -0.24 -35.34
N ASP A 167 -30.03 -1.48 -34.86
CA ASP A 167 -28.94 -2.45 -34.69
C ASP A 167 -28.31 -2.85 -36.05
N LEU A 168 -29.14 -3.10 -37.06
CA LEU A 168 -28.68 -3.44 -38.41
C LEU A 168 -27.96 -2.26 -39.08
N MET A 169 -28.45 -1.03 -38.88
CA MET A 169 -27.81 0.19 -39.37
C MET A 169 -26.46 0.41 -38.68
N ALA A 170 -26.36 0.16 -37.36
CA ALA A 170 -25.11 0.21 -36.64
C ALA A 170 -24.08 -0.79 -37.22
N LYS A 171 -24.51 -2.01 -37.56
CA LYS A 171 -23.67 -3.01 -38.25
C LYS A 171 -23.24 -2.54 -39.65
N ALA A 172 -24.14 -1.96 -40.44
CA ALA A 172 -23.83 -1.39 -41.75
C ALA A 172 -22.82 -0.23 -41.66
N ASN A 173 -23.01 0.68 -40.70
CA ASN A 173 -22.12 1.81 -40.44
C ASN A 173 -20.71 1.34 -40.06
N GLU A 174 -20.65 0.29 -39.23
CA GLU A 174 -19.39 -0.30 -38.80
C GLU A 174 -18.65 -1.00 -39.96
N ALA A 175 -19.36 -1.79 -40.77
CA ALA A 175 -18.79 -2.40 -41.97
C ALA A 175 -18.29 -1.33 -42.96
N TRP A 176 -19.04 -0.25 -43.15
CA TRP A 176 -18.63 0.90 -43.96
C TRP A 176 -17.36 1.57 -43.43
N ARG A 177 -17.28 1.83 -42.12
CA ARG A 177 -16.07 2.40 -41.49
C ARG A 177 -14.83 1.55 -41.71
N ARG A 178 -14.98 0.22 -41.67
CA ARG A 178 -13.88 -0.74 -41.92
C ARG A 178 -13.59 -0.98 -43.41
N ARG A 179 -14.38 -0.38 -44.31
CA ARG A 179 -14.38 -0.66 -45.76
C ARG A 179 -14.58 -2.17 -46.08
N ASP A 180 -15.38 -2.86 -45.28
CA ASP A 180 -15.67 -4.29 -45.43
C ASP A 180 -16.82 -4.51 -46.42
N ARG A 181 -16.46 -4.63 -47.70
CA ARG A 181 -17.40 -4.88 -48.80
C ARG A 181 -18.22 -6.14 -48.59
N VAL A 182 -17.57 -7.21 -48.15
CA VAL A 182 -18.18 -8.52 -47.96
C VAL A 182 -19.27 -8.45 -46.90
N ALA A 183 -19.00 -7.78 -45.78
CA ALA A 183 -20.00 -7.58 -44.72
C ALA A 183 -21.21 -6.75 -45.19
N LEU A 184 -20.99 -5.71 -46.00
CA LEU A 184 -22.09 -4.94 -46.59
C LEU A 184 -22.90 -5.77 -47.60
N GLU A 185 -22.25 -6.59 -48.43
CA GLU A 185 -22.94 -7.48 -49.38
C GLU A 185 -23.76 -8.56 -48.66
N LEU A 186 -23.23 -9.14 -47.58
CA LEU A 186 -23.95 -10.05 -46.68
C LEU A 186 -25.19 -9.40 -46.08
N LEU A 187 -25.04 -8.17 -45.57
CA LEU A 187 -26.17 -7.42 -45.01
C LEU A 187 -27.23 -7.14 -46.08
N ALA A 188 -26.82 -6.79 -47.30
CA ALA A 188 -27.72 -6.53 -48.41
C ALA A 188 -28.50 -7.79 -48.82
N GLU A 189 -27.83 -8.94 -48.95
CA GLU A 189 -28.49 -10.21 -49.27
C GLU A 189 -29.45 -10.67 -48.18
N ARG A 190 -29.04 -10.57 -46.92
CA ARG A 190 -29.89 -10.94 -45.77
C ARG A 190 -31.19 -10.14 -45.70
N LEU A 191 -31.22 -8.97 -46.31
CA LEU A 191 -32.37 -8.06 -46.36
C LEU A 191 -33.14 -8.14 -47.70
N GLY A 192 -32.73 -9.02 -48.63
CA GLY A 192 -33.29 -9.06 -49.98
C GLY A 192 -33.01 -7.79 -50.79
N ALA A 193 -32.02 -7.00 -50.37
CA ALA A 193 -31.62 -5.74 -50.99
C ALA A 193 -30.39 -5.92 -51.91
N GLY A 194 -30.17 -7.14 -52.43
CA GLY A 194 -29.22 -7.38 -53.53
C GLY A 194 -29.50 -6.47 -54.74
N GLU A 195 -28.50 -6.19 -55.57
CA GLU A 195 -28.63 -5.34 -56.76
C GLU A 195 -29.77 -5.82 -57.71
N PRO A 196 -30.79 -4.99 -58.04
CA PRO A 196 -31.79 -5.28 -59.05
C PRO A 196 -31.39 -4.79 -60.44
N GLY A 197 -30.19 -4.28 -60.65
CA GLY A 197 -29.71 -3.87 -61.97
C GLY A 197 -28.20 -3.87 -61.94
N PRO A 198 -27.52 -4.74 -62.71
CA PRO A 198 -27.79 -5.11 -64.12
C PRO A 198 -28.04 -6.62 -64.37
N LEU A 199 -28.26 -7.44 -63.33
CA LEU A 199 -28.40 -8.90 -63.44
C LEU A 199 -29.56 -9.40 -64.33
N ALA A 200 -30.61 -8.58 -64.51
CA ALA A 200 -31.72 -8.88 -65.40
C ALA A 200 -31.41 -8.59 -66.89
N GLU A 201 -30.32 -7.85 -67.18
CA GLU A 201 -29.86 -7.49 -68.52
C GLU A 201 -28.56 -8.21 -68.91
N LEU A 202 -27.95 -8.95 -67.98
CA LEU A 202 -26.77 -9.76 -68.23
C LEU A 202 -27.16 -11.07 -68.93
N ASP A 203 -26.34 -11.50 -69.89
CA ASP A 203 -26.45 -12.86 -70.39
C ASP A 203 -26.19 -13.89 -69.26
N ASP A 204 -26.69 -15.11 -69.45
CA ASP A 204 -26.54 -16.18 -68.46
C ASP A 204 -25.08 -16.44 -68.08
N ARG A 205 -24.14 -16.25 -69.02
CA ARG A 205 -22.71 -16.45 -68.78
C ARG A 205 -22.14 -15.42 -67.81
N ALA A 206 -22.47 -14.15 -67.98
CA ALA A 206 -22.05 -13.08 -67.10
C ALA A 206 -22.72 -13.19 -65.72
N ARG A 207 -23.99 -13.62 -65.66
CA ARG A 207 -24.70 -13.92 -64.41
C ARG A 207 -24.03 -15.06 -63.63
N LEU A 208 -23.68 -16.15 -64.30
CA LEU A 208 -22.93 -17.26 -63.70
C LEU A 208 -21.55 -16.80 -63.19
N ALA A 209 -20.81 -16.03 -63.96
CA ALA A 209 -19.50 -15.52 -63.55
C ALA A 209 -19.60 -14.58 -62.32
N HIS A 210 -20.66 -13.77 -62.25
CA HIS A 210 -20.94 -12.92 -61.09
C HIS A 210 -21.27 -13.75 -59.84
N LEU A 211 -22.22 -14.71 -59.94
CA LEU A 211 -22.59 -15.61 -58.85
C LEU A 211 -21.39 -16.43 -58.34
N ALA A 212 -20.52 -16.88 -59.24
CA ALA A 212 -19.29 -17.58 -58.89
C ALA A 212 -18.32 -16.71 -58.08
N ARG A 213 -18.06 -15.47 -58.51
CA ARG A 213 -17.20 -14.53 -57.75
C ARG A 213 -17.75 -14.26 -56.35
N ARG A 214 -19.07 -14.05 -56.25
CA ARG A 214 -19.74 -13.81 -54.96
C ARG A 214 -19.68 -15.04 -54.05
N THR A 215 -19.93 -16.22 -54.60
CA THR A 215 -19.78 -17.48 -53.87
C THR A 215 -18.36 -17.61 -53.33
N GLY A 216 -17.33 -17.37 -54.16
CA GLY A 216 -15.93 -17.40 -53.71
C GLY A 216 -15.60 -16.36 -52.63
N ALA A 217 -16.20 -15.17 -52.67
CA ALA A 217 -16.04 -14.16 -51.61
C ALA A 217 -16.68 -14.60 -50.28
N MET A 218 -17.85 -15.25 -50.33
CA MET A 218 -18.54 -15.80 -49.16
C MET A 218 -17.80 -17.01 -48.59
N GLU A 219 -17.28 -17.91 -49.43
CA GLU A 219 -16.43 -19.03 -49.01
C GLU A 219 -15.15 -18.52 -48.31
N ALA A 220 -14.54 -17.46 -48.84
CA ALA A 220 -13.41 -16.80 -48.17
C ALA A 220 -13.80 -16.17 -46.83
N ALA A 221 -15.01 -15.64 -46.70
CA ALA A 221 -15.53 -15.13 -45.42
C ALA A 221 -15.74 -16.25 -44.40
N LEU A 222 -16.32 -17.37 -44.84
CA LEU A 222 -16.50 -18.57 -44.03
C LEU A 222 -15.15 -19.10 -43.51
N ALA A 223 -14.15 -19.17 -44.38
CA ALA A 223 -12.79 -19.57 -43.98
C ALA A 223 -12.18 -18.62 -42.93
N ARG A 224 -12.39 -17.30 -43.07
CA ARG A 224 -11.95 -16.32 -42.05
C ARG A 224 -12.67 -16.51 -40.72
N LEU A 225 -13.98 -16.74 -40.73
CA LEU A 225 -14.79 -16.99 -39.52
C LEU A 225 -14.38 -18.30 -38.84
N ALA A 226 -14.14 -19.36 -39.61
CA ALA A 226 -13.59 -20.62 -39.09
C ALA A 226 -12.22 -20.40 -38.44
N GLY A 227 -11.35 -19.60 -39.07
CA GLY A 227 -10.07 -19.20 -38.49
C GLY A 227 -10.22 -18.41 -37.18
N ALA A 228 -11.14 -17.44 -37.14
CA ALA A 228 -11.43 -16.65 -35.95
C ALA A 228 -11.99 -17.51 -34.80
N ARG A 229 -12.91 -18.42 -35.11
CA ARG A 229 -13.43 -19.41 -34.15
C ARG A 229 -12.31 -20.28 -33.60
N ALA A 230 -11.48 -20.86 -34.46
CA ALA A 230 -10.35 -21.69 -34.06
C ALA A 230 -9.31 -20.90 -33.24
N GLN A 231 -9.18 -19.60 -33.45
CA GLN A 231 -8.36 -18.73 -32.61
C GLN A 231 -8.98 -18.53 -31.22
N LEU A 232 -10.29 -18.26 -31.13
CA LEU A 232 -11.00 -18.14 -29.86
C LEU A 232 -10.95 -19.46 -29.07
N GLU A 233 -11.16 -20.61 -29.71
CA GLU A 233 -11.11 -21.93 -29.07
C GLU A 233 -9.71 -22.27 -28.53
N ARG A 234 -8.64 -21.71 -29.13
CA ARG A 234 -7.25 -21.88 -28.66
C ARG A 234 -6.80 -20.84 -27.64
N SER A 235 -7.64 -19.87 -27.30
CA SER A 235 -7.33 -18.82 -26.33
C SER A 235 -7.10 -19.40 -24.92
N THR A 236 -6.47 -18.61 -24.05
CA THR A 236 -6.28 -19.01 -22.64
C THR A 236 -7.62 -19.07 -21.92
N GLU A 237 -8.52 -18.14 -22.22
CA GLU A 237 -9.86 -18.03 -21.66
C GLU A 237 -10.71 -19.26 -22.03
N ALA A 238 -10.64 -19.72 -23.28
CA ALA A 238 -11.33 -20.93 -23.70
C ALA A 238 -10.79 -22.18 -23.01
N ARG A 239 -9.47 -22.29 -22.85
CA ARG A 239 -8.84 -23.40 -22.10
C ARG A 239 -9.25 -23.39 -20.63
N LEU A 240 -9.25 -22.23 -19.98
CA LEU A 240 -9.69 -22.07 -18.59
C LEU A 240 -11.19 -22.37 -18.42
N ARG A 241 -12.03 -21.90 -19.34
CA ARG A 241 -13.47 -22.21 -19.35
C ARG A 241 -13.72 -23.71 -19.51
N ALA A 242 -13.02 -24.35 -20.44
CA ALA A 242 -13.12 -25.80 -20.64
C ALA A 242 -12.64 -26.58 -19.40
N ASP A 243 -11.59 -26.12 -18.73
CA ASP A 243 -11.13 -26.73 -17.46
C ASP A 243 -12.14 -26.54 -16.33
N ALA A 244 -12.68 -25.34 -16.18
CA ALA A 244 -13.73 -25.06 -15.21
C ALA A 244 -15.00 -25.90 -15.44
N ALA A 245 -15.38 -26.11 -16.70
CA ALA A 245 -16.49 -26.98 -17.06
C ALA A 245 -16.23 -28.45 -16.66
N ARG A 246 -15.04 -29.00 -17.03
CA ARG A 246 -14.65 -30.36 -16.62
C ARG A 246 -14.63 -30.54 -15.10
N ARG A 247 -14.13 -29.55 -14.35
CA ARG A 247 -14.13 -29.59 -12.89
C ARG A 247 -15.54 -29.57 -12.32
N ARG A 248 -16.44 -28.76 -12.89
CA ARG A 248 -17.85 -28.72 -12.49
C ARG A 248 -18.55 -30.05 -12.75
N GLU A 249 -18.29 -30.70 -13.88
CA GLU A 249 -18.80 -32.04 -14.19
C GLU A 249 -18.32 -33.09 -13.19
N ALA A 250 -17.11 -32.92 -12.64
CA ALA A 250 -16.57 -33.74 -11.56
C ALA A 250 -17.02 -33.31 -10.14
N GLY A 251 -17.91 -32.31 -10.03
CA GLY A 251 -18.42 -31.80 -8.75
C GLY A 251 -17.55 -30.76 -8.04
N GLY A 252 -16.48 -30.27 -8.68
CA GLY A 252 -15.59 -29.23 -8.16
C GLY A 252 -15.94 -27.81 -8.65
N ASP A 253 -15.23 -26.82 -8.12
CA ASP A 253 -15.33 -25.41 -8.55
C ASP A 253 -13.93 -24.85 -8.80
N ALA A 254 -13.51 -24.86 -10.07
CA ALA A 254 -12.18 -24.42 -10.47
C ALA A 254 -11.88 -22.96 -10.10
N LEU A 255 -12.89 -22.08 -10.05
CA LEU A 255 -12.69 -20.66 -9.73
C LEU A 255 -12.45 -20.51 -8.23
N ALA A 256 -13.27 -21.18 -7.40
CA ALA A 256 -13.08 -21.20 -5.96
C ALA A 256 -11.75 -21.86 -5.56
N GLU A 257 -11.38 -22.97 -6.22
CA GLU A 257 -10.10 -23.66 -6.03
C GLU A 257 -8.91 -22.75 -6.39
N ALA A 258 -8.96 -22.03 -7.51
CA ALA A 258 -7.91 -21.10 -7.90
C ALA A 258 -7.77 -19.93 -6.91
N ALA A 259 -8.88 -19.35 -6.46
CA ALA A 259 -8.87 -18.30 -5.45
C ALA A 259 -8.32 -18.82 -4.11
N GLN A 260 -8.71 -20.03 -3.70
CA GLN A 260 -8.22 -20.67 -2.49
C GLN A 260 -6.72 -20.95 -2.56
N LEU A 261 -6.22 -21.51 -3.66
CA LEU A 261 -4.80 -21.74 -3.88
C LEU A 261 -4.00 -20.42 -3.80
N ALA A 262 -4.52 -19.35 -4.40
CA ALA A 262 -3.88 -18.03 -4.32
C ALA A 262 -3.84 -17.50 -2.88
N ARG A 263 -4.92 -17.67 -2.09
CA ARG A 263 -4.95 -17.29 -0.66
C ARG A 263 -3.97 -18.11 0.18
N GLU A 264 -3.88 -19.41 -0.05
CA GLU A 264 -2.94 -20.31 0.64
C GLU A 264 -1.49 -19.91 0.35
N GLN A 265 -1.17 -19.64 -0.92
CA GLN A 265 0.15 -19.14 -1.31
C GLN A 265 0.44 -17.76 -0.68
N ALA A 266 -0.53 -16.86 -0.65
CA ALA A 266 -0.39 -15.56 0.00
C ALA A 266 -0.12 -15.72 1.50
N ALA A 267 -0.88 -16.58 2.19
CA ALA A 267 -0.71 -16.88 3.60
C ALA A 267 0.67 -17.50 3.89
N ALA A 268 1.13 -18.45 3.08
CA ALA A 268 2.46 -19.05 3.22
C ALA A 268 3.59 -18.02 3.04
N LEU A 269 3.46 -17.12 2.06
CA LEU A 269 4.43 -16.04 1.84
C LEU A 269 4.44 -15.02 2.99
N ARG A 270 3.26 -14.68 3.53
CA ARG A 270 3.12 -13.81 4.70
C ARG A 270 3.74 -14.44 5.95
N ALA A 271 3.47 -15.72 6.21
CA ALA A 271 4.09 -16.46 7.32
C ALA A 271 5.62 -16.48 7.19
N ALA A 272 6.14 -16.65 5.98
CA ALA A 272 7.58 -16.62 5.70
C ALA A 272 8.19 -15.19 5.69
N ALA A 273 7.39 -14.12 5.83
CA ALA A 273 7.91 -12.76 5.90
C ALA A 273 8.47 -12.42 7.29
N LEU A 274 7.86 -12.92 8.37
CA LEU A 274 8.32 -12.63 9.74
C LEU A 274 9.73 -13.19 10.02
N PRO A 275 10.05 -14.47 9.72
CA PRO A 275 11.43 -14.97 9.88
C PRO A 275 12.45 -14.23 9.00
N ARG A 276 12.03 -13.70 7.85
CA ARG A 276 12.91 -12.88 7.00
C ARG A 276 13.18 -11.49 7.59
N LEU A 277 12.24 -10.93 8.35
CA LEU A 277 12.47 -9.70 9.12
C LEU A 277 13.48 -9.95 10.24
N ASP A 278 13.40 -11.08 10.94
CA ASP A 278 14.40 -11.48 11.94
C ASP A 278 15.79 -11.63 11.33
N ALA A 279 15.88 -12.33 10.19
CA ALA A 279 17.12 -12.47 9.44
C ALA A 279 17.68 -11.10 9.02
N LEU A 280 16.80 -10.15 8.67
CA LEU A 280 17.20 -8.80 8.28
C LEU A 280 17.78 -8.04 9.46
N ALA A 281 17.12 -8.06 10.63
CA ALA A 281 17.61 -7.44 11.85
C ALA A 281 18.94 -8.06 12.33
N LEU A 282 19.09 -9.39 12.20
CA LEU A 282 20.35 -10.07 12.50
C LEU A 282 21.47 -9.67 11.53
N ALA A 283 21.20 -9.62 10.23
CA ALA A 283 22.18 -9.22 9.22
C ALA A 283 22.65 -7.77 9.42
N ALA A 284 21.75 -6.86 9.82
CA ALA A 284 22.09 -5.48 10.14
C ALA A 284 23.03 -5.39 11.36
N ARG A 285 22.74 -6.14 12.42
CA ARG A 285 23.61 -6.24 13.61
C ARG A 285 24.98 -6.84 13.29
N LEU A 286 25.05 -7.80 12.37
CA LEU A 286 26.33 -8.36 11.91
C LEU A 286 27.14 -7.30 11.16
N LEU A 287 26.53 -6.56 10.24
CA LEU A 287 27.18 -5.46 9.54
C LEU A 287 27.70 -4.39 10.51
N GLU A 288 26.88 -3.96 11.47
CA GLU A 288 27.28 -3.00 12.50
C GLU A 288 28.52 -3.48 13.28
N LYS A 289 28.57 -4.76 13.65
CA LYS A 289 29.76 -5.35 14.31
C LYS A 289 31.01 -5.32 13.43
N GLU A 290 30.88 -5.58 12.12
CA GLU A 290 32.05 -5.52 11.21
C GLU A 290 32.53 -4.08 10.97
N LEU A 291 31.60 -3.12 10.87
CA LEU A 291 31.94 -1.70 10.76
C LEU A 291 32.66 -1.19 12.02
N ALA A 292 32.19 -1.59 13.20
CA ALA A 292 32.83 -1.24 14.47
C ALA A 292 34.27 -1.80 14.57
N LYS A 293 34.54 -3.01 14.05
CA LYS A 293 35.89 -3.59 14.04
C LYS A 293 36.85 -2.85 13.11
N THR A 294 36.35 -2.37 11.98
CA THR A 294 37.17 -1.71 10.96
C THR A 294 37.28 -0.21 11.16
N GLY A 295 36.46 0.38 12.05
CA GLY A 295 36.30 1.84 12.15
C GLY A 295 35.75 2.46 10.86
N GLY A 296 35.15 1.63 9.99
CA GLY A 296 34.66 2.02 8.68
C GLY A 296 33.22 2.53 8.74
N ARG A 297 32.83 3.27 7.70
CA ARG A 297 31.41 3.55 7.42
C ARG A 297 30.90 2.55 6.40
N ALA A 298 29.60 2.27 6.44
CA ALA A 298 28.99 1.45 5.39
C ALA A 298 29.26 2.06 4.01
N ALA A 299 29.60 1.20 3.05
CA ALA A 299 29.72 1.61 1.66
C ALA A 299 28.39 2.16 1.15
N ALA A 300 28.45 3.13 0.23
CA ALA A 300 27.25 3.76 -0.31
C ALA A 300 26.34 2.72 -0.98
N SER A 301 25.04 2.81 -0.71
CA SER A 301 24.02 1.92 -1.26
C SER A 301 22.76 2.69 -1.64
N PRO A 302 22.15 2.40 -2.81
CA PRO A 302 20.87 3.01 -3.17
C PRO A 302 19.70 2.51 -2.30
N LEU A 303 19.88 1.42 -1.54
CA LEU A 303 18.85 0.84 -0.67
C LEU A 303 18.97 1.31 0.78
N VAL A 304 20.09 1.94 1.14
CA VAL A 304 20.31 2.52 2.46
C VAL A 304 19.92 3.99 2.42
N ARG A 305 18.98 4.37 3.29
CA ARG A 305 18.52 5.76 3.44
C ARG A 305 19.36 6.51 4.48
N GLU A 306 19.51 7.81 4.30
CA GLU A 306 20.11 8.67 5.33
C GLU A 306 19.25 8.71 6.59
N ALA A 307 19.87 8.86 7.77
CA ALA A 307 19.15 9.05 9.03
C ALA A 307 18.18 10.25 8.97
N ALA A 308 17.08 10.17 9.71
CA ALA A 308 16.26 11.36 9.98
C ALA A 308 17.07 12.33 10.85
N GLY A 309 17.45 13.47 10.28
CA GLY A 309 18.08 14.54 11.04
C GLY A 309 17.07 15.17 12.00
N ALA A 310 17.47 15.35 13.27
CA ALA A 310 16.69 16.13 14.22
C ALA A 310 16.52 17.58 13.70
N GLY A 311 15.34 18.17 13.92
CA GLY A 311 15.12 19.60 13.65
C GLY A 311 14.85 19.98 12.18
N ARG A 312 14.46 19.03 11.32
CA ARG A 312 14.02 19.36 9.95
C ARG A 312 12.75 20.21 9.97
N ALA A 313 12.69 21.19 9.07
CA ALA A 313 11.51 22.03 8.88
C ALA A 313 10.31 21.20 8.39
N LEU A 314 9.11 21.65 8.74
CA LEU A 314 7.86 20.99 8.38
C LEU A 314 7.55 21.16 6.88
N THR A 315 7.92 20.16 6.08
CA THR A 315 7.67 20.10 4.63
C THR A 315 6.18 19.96 4.30
N SER A 316 5.77 20.16 3.05
CA SER A 316 4.40 19.92 2.62
C SER A 316 3.99 18.45 2.78
N GLY A 317 4.89 17.52 2.48
CA GLY A 317 4.68 16.08 2.71
C GLY A 317 4.49 15.75 4.20
N ALA A 318 5.29 16.37 5.07
CA ALA A 318 5.15 16.22 6.51
C ALA A 318 3.81 16.78 7.04
N ARG A 319 3.32 17.91 6.52
CA ARG A 319 1.97 18.45 6.88
C ARG A 319 0.85 17.53 6.43
N ALA A 320 0.90 17.06 5.19
CA ALA A 320 -0.09 16.13 4.65
C ALA A 320 -0.10 14.81 5.43
N LEU A 321 1.06 14.35 5.95
CA LEU A 321 1.10 13.22 6.85
C LEU A 321 0.43 13.54 8.19
N ALA A 322 0.69 14.72 8.77
CA ALA A 322 0.10 15.10 10.05
C ALA A 322 -1.44 15.13 10.00
N GLU A 323 -2.00 15.73 8.96
CA GLU A 323 -3.44 15.77 8.70
C GLU A 323 -4.03 14.35 8.53
N ARG A 324 -3.36 13.52 7.74
CA ARG A 324 -3.77 12.13 7.51
C ARG A 324 -3.75 11.30 8.79
N LEU A 325 -2.73 11.44 9.63
CA LEU A 325 -2.67 10.71 10.91
C LEU A 325 -3.84 11.10 11.82
N ALA A 326 -4.22 12.38 11.85
CA ALA A 326 -5.36 12.85 12.62
C ALA A 326 -6.70 12.32 12.10
N GLU A 327 -6.84 12.15 10.78
CA GLU A 327 -7.98 11.49 10.14
C GLU A 327 -8.02 9.99 10.45
N GLU A 328 -6.92 9.27 10.18
CA GLU A 328 -6.79 7.82 10.38
C GLU A 328 -7.00 7.43 11.86
N ALA A 329 -6.47 8.21 12.81
CA ALA A 329 -6.63 7.93 14.24
C ALA A 329 -8.09 8.00 14.71
N ARG A 330 -8.94 8.77 14.03
CA ARG A 330 -10.39 8.91 14.31
C ARG A 330 -11.27 8.07 13.38
N GLY A 331 -10.69 7.58 12.29
CA GLY A 331 -11.38 6.87 11.24
C GLY A 331 -11.62 5.38 11.53
N PRO A 332 -12.13 4.63 10.54
CA PRO A 332 -12.39 3.19 10.68
C PRO A 332 -11.13 2.33 10.69
N ALA A 333 -9.97 2.88 10.32
CA ALA A 333 -8.71 2.14 10.19
C ALA A 333 -7.56 2.76 11.03
N PRO A 334 -7.72 2.91 12.37
CA PRO A 334 -6.70 3.51 13.24
C PRO A 334 -5.38 2.72 13.26
N TRP A 335 -5.39 1.47 12.82
CA TRP A 335 -4.20 0.65 12.65
C TRP A 335 -3.19 1.27 11.66
N GLN A 336 -3.64 2.02 10.64
CA GLN A 336 -2.72 2.67 9.68
C GLN A 336 -1.86 3.76 10.36
N ALA A 337 -2.51 4.61 11.15
CA ALA A 337 -1.82 5.58 11.99
C ALA A 337 -0.93 4.89 13.03
N ALA A 338 -1.41 3.79 13.63
CA ALA A 338 -0.65 3.02 14.60
C ALA A 338 0.64 2.43 14.02
N LEU A 339 0.60 1.87 12.80
CA LEU A 339 1.80 1.34 12.12
C LEU A 339 2.79 2.47 11.77
N THR A 340 2.28 3.64 11.40
CA THR A 340 3.12 4.83 11.15
C THR A 340 3.80 5.33 12.42
N LEU A 341 3.06 5.39 13.53
CA LEU A 341 3.60 5.74 14.85
C LEU A 341 4.62 4.71 15.32
N LEU A 342 4.39 3.42 15.07
CA LEU A 342 5.33 2.35 15.38
C LEU A 342 6.65 2.51 14.61
N ALA A 343 6.57 2.82 13.31
CA ALA A 343 7.73 3.08 12.45
C ALA A 343 8.54 4.29 12.93
N TRP A 344 7.86 5.38 13.30
CA TRP A 344 8.51 6.57 13.85
C TRP A 344 9.17 6.29 15.21
N LEU A 345 8.49 5.58 16.11
CA LEU A 345 9.05 5.23 17.42
C LEU A 345 10.24 4.27 17.32
N ALA A 346 10.23 3.35 16.34
CA ALA A 346 11.38 2.50 16.07
C ALA A 346 12.62 3.32 15.68
N GLU A 347 12.45 4.39 14.89
CA GLU A 347 13.52 5.33 14.54
C GLU A 347 13.95 6.20 15.74
N GLU A 348 13.00 6.75 16.50
CA GLU A 348 13.29 7.64 17.65
C GLU A 348 13.97 6.93 18.82
N ALA A 349 13.73 5.62 18.99
CA ALA A 349 14.38 4.84 20.03
C ALA A 349 15.90 4.75 19.82
N GLY A 350 16.37 5.17 18.64
CA GLY A 350 17.67 4.86 18.12
C GLY A 350 17.75 3.37 17.84
N ARG A 351 17.93 2.57 18.90
CA ARG A 351 17.98 1.12 18.81
C ARG A 351 16.56 0.60 18.92
N PRO A 352 16.12 -0.32 18.05
CA PRO A 352 14.80 -0.93 18.19
C PRO A 352 14.62 -1.46 19.63
N PRO A 353 13.53 -1.10 20.33
CA PRO A 353 13.15 -1.76 21.57
C PRO A 353 13.19 -3.28 21.41
N ALA A 354 13.51 -4.02 22.49
CA ALA A 354 13.57 -5.48 22.41
C ALA A 354 12.34 -6.14 21.76
N PRO A 355 11.09 -5.70 22.01
CA PRO A 355 9.92 -6.26 21.31
C PRO A 355 9.86 -5.98 19.80
N LEU A 356 10.69 -5.07 19.28
CA LEU A 356 10.85 -4.79 17.84
C LEU A 356 12.07 -5.51 17.23
N GLU A 357 12.96 -6.07 18.04
CA GLU A 357 14.12 -6.81 17.54
C GLU A 357 13.73 -8.21 16.99
N GLU A 358 12.63 -8.77 17.48
CA GLU A 358 12.10 -10.08 17.08
C GLU A 358 10.70 -9.94 16.45
N ALA A 359 10.52 -10.49 15.25
CA ALA A 359 9.31 -10.38 14.47
C ALA A 359 8.12 -11.07 15.13
N ALA A 360 8.36 -12.16 15.88
CA ALA A 360 7.32 -12.84 16.65
C ALA A 360 6.79 -11.96 17.80
N GLU A 361 7.68 -11.32 18.56
CA GLU A 361 7.28 -10.35 19.60
C GLU A 361 6.58 -9.15 18.98
N LEU A 362 7.10 -8.61 17.87
CA LEU A 362 6.49 -7.50 17.15
C LEU A 362 5.08 -7.86 16.66
N ALA A 363 4.87 -9.07 16.14
CA ALA A 363 3.57 -9.56 15.73
C ALA A 363 2.60 -9.67 16.93
N ALA A 364 3.07 -10.21 18.06
CA ALA A 364 2.26 -10.27 19.28
C ALA A 364 1.88 -8.87 19.81
N ARG A 365 2.79 -7.89 19.71
CA ARG A 365 2.51 -6.50 20.11
C ARG A 365 1.53 -5.84 19.16
N TRP A 366 1.67 -6.11 17.87
CA TRP A 366 0.76 -5.65 16.84
C TRP A 366 -0.66 -6.19 17.05
N GLU A 367 -0.81 -7.48 17.35
CA GLU A 367 -2.10 -8.10 17.65
C GLU A 367 -2.74 -7.48 18.90
N ALA A 368 -2.00 -7.36 20.00
CA ALA A 368 -2.50 -6.72 21.22
C ALA A 368 -2.85 -5.24 21.01
N LEU A 369 -2.06 -4.53 20.20
CA LEU A 369 -2.33 -3.14 19.82
C LEU A 369 -3.60 -3.03 18.98
N CYS A 370 -3.84 -3.97 18.07
CA CYS A 370 -5.00 -3.98 17.19
C CYS A 370 -6.27 -4.58 17.81
N ALA A 371 -6.17 -5.17 19.00
CA ALA A 371 -7.32 -5.72 19.71
C ALA A 371 -8.46 -4.68 19.82
N GLY A 372 -9.63 -5.04 19.30
CA GLY A 372 -10.83 -4.20 19.26
C GLY A 372 -10.97 -3.30 18.02
N TRP A 373 -10.05 -3.33 17.06
CA TRP A 373 -10.19 -2.62 15.78
C TRP A 373 -10.72 -3.56 14.70
N THR A 374 -11.97 -3.34 14.27
CA THR A 374 -12.59 -4.12 13.21
C THR A 374 -11.80 -4.00 11.91
N GLY A 375 -11.47 -5.14 11.30
CA GLY A 375 -10.74 -5.18 10.02
C GLY A 375 -9.25 -4.82 10.12
N ALA A 376 -8.67 -4.74 11.32
CA ALA A 376 -7.23 -4.61 11.45
C ALA A 376 -6.52 -5.87 10.93
N PRO A 377 -5.58 -5.73 9.97
CA PRO A 377 -4.84 -6.88 9.43
C PRO A 377 -3.82 -7.43 10.44
N ASP A 378 -3.42 -8.69 10.27
CA ASP A 378 -2.22 -9.20 10.93
C ASP A 378 -0.97 -8.40 10.48
N LEU A 379 0.13 -8.51 11.22
CA LEU A 379 1.33 -7.72 10.94
C LEU A 379 1.88 -7.98 9.53
N ALA A 380 1.96 -9.23 9.08
CA ALA A 380 2.52 -9.56 7.78
C ALA A 380 1.66 -9.00 6.64
N THR A 381 0.33 -9.03 6.80
CA THR A 381 -0.63 -8.39 5.90
C THR A 381 -0.45 -6.86 5.92
N ALA A 382 -0.31 -6.24 7.09
CA ALA A 382 -0.06 -4.81 7.22
C ALA A 382 1.26 -4.38 6.56
N LEU A 383 2.31 -5.20 6.64
CA LEU A 383 3.61 -4.94 6.01
C LEU A 383 3.62 -5.21 4.49
N ALA A 384 2.69 -6.02 3.99
CA ALA A 384 2.53 -6.27 2.55
C ALA A 384 1.87 -5.08 1.83
N GLU A 385 1.09 -4.29 2.57
CA GLU A 385 0.49 -3.04 2.12
C GLU A 385 0.64 -1.95 3.19
N PRO A 386 1.87 -1.46 3.42
CA PRO A 386 2.10 -0.47 4.46
C PRO A 386 1.46 0.86 4.04
N PRO A 387 1.04 1.71 5.00
CA PRO A 387 0.70 3.10 4.74
C PRO A 387 1.81 3.77 3.95
N ARG A 388 1.47 4.75 3.10
CA ARG A 388 2.46 5.40 2.20
C ARG A 388 3.65 6.03 2.93
N ALA A 389 3.48 6.38 4.21
CA ALA A 389 4.51 6.97 5.06
C ALA A 389 5.45 5.93 5.69
N VAL A 390 5.18 4.64 5.51
CA VAL A 390 5.86 3.54 6.17
C VAL A 390 6.50 2.63 5.13
N GLU A 391 7.67 2.12 5.46
CA GLU A 391 8.34 1.12 4.66
C GLU A 391 9.16 0.15 5.50
N VAL A 392 9.51 -1.01 4.93
CA VAL A 392 10.56 -1.88 5.48
C VAL A 392 11.85 -1.63 4.71
N GLY A 393 12.91 -1.15 5.36
CA GLY A 393 14.12 -0.77 4.63
C GLY A 393 15.38 -0.77 5.49
N LEU A 394 16.44 -0.19 4.92
CA LEU A 394 17.73 0.03 5.56
C LEU A 394 17.93 1.53 5.75
N ARG A 395 18.49 1.94 6.88
CA ARG A 395 18.79 3.34 7.17
C ARG A 395 20.08 3.47 7.95
N GLU A 396 20.90 4.45 7.56
CA GLU A 396 22.10 4.84 8.30
C GLU A 396 21.73 5.30 9.71
N ARG A 397 22.50 4.84 10.69
CA ARG A 397 22.34 5.26 12.07
C ARG A 397 23.70 5.32 12.76
N GLY A 398 24.21 6.53 12.97
CA GLY A 398 25.53 6.72 13.56
C GLY A 398 26.60 6.05 12.69
N GLU A 399 27.26 5.03 13.24
CA GLU A 399 28.29 4.23 12.55
C GLU A 399 27.74 2.94 11.92
N GLY A 400 26.45 2.63 12.13
CA GLY A 400 25.82 1.40 11.68
C GLY A 400 24.66 1.59 10.69
N ILE A 401 23.98 0.49 10.41
CA ILE A 401 22.74 0.45 9.63
C ILE A 401 21.64 -0.17 10.48
N ALA A 402 20.53 0.54 10.62
CA ALA A 402 19.29 -0.01 11.15
C ALA A 402 18.48 -0.64 10.01
N ALA A 403 17.85 -1.78 10.28
CA ALA A 403 16.96 -2.44 9.34
C ALA A 403 15.63 -2.78 10.00
N GLY A 404 14.54 -2.65 9.25
CA GLY A 404 13.20 -2.96 9.74
C GLY A 404 12.17 -1.93 9.33
N LEU A 405 11.14 -1.79 10.16
CA LEU A 405 10.05 -0.84 9.98
C LEU A 405 10.51 0.60 10.21
N GLN A 406 10.28 1.48 9.25
CA GLN A 406 10.78 2.85 9.27
C GLN A 406 9.88 3.80 8.47
N LEU A 407 10.07 5.11 8.62
CA LEU A 407 9.35 6.09 7.81
C LEU A 407 9.90 6.07 6.38
N ALA A 408 9.04 6.22 5.37
CA ALA A 408 9.43 6.18 3.97
C ALA A 408 10.37 7.33 3.56
N ALA A 409 10.33 8.45 4.30
CA ALA A 409 11.24 9.58 4.11
C ALA A 409 11.58 10.24 5.47
N PRO A 410 12.83 10.71 5.66
CA PRO A 410 13.30 11.25 6.94
C PRO A 410 12.58 12.53 7.39
N ASP A 411 12.06 13.34 6.47
CA ASP A 411 11.34 14.57 6.80
C ASP A 411 9.92 14.32 7.34
N LEU A 412 9.37 13.13 7.14
CA LEU A 412 8.05 12.74 7.66
C LEU A 412 8.00 12.70 9.19
N ALA A 413 9.13 12.52 9.87
CA ALA A 413 9.19 12.54 11.33
C ALA A 413 8.72 13.88 11.91
N ALA A 414 8.96 15.00 11.21
CA ALA A 414 8.42 16.30 11.62
C ALA A 414 6.88 16.34 11.53
N GLY A 415 6.31 15.63 10.56
CA GLY A 415 4.86 15.47 10.38
C GLY A 415 4.24 14.67 11.51
N VAL A 416 4.86 13.54 11.90
CA VAL A 416 4.41 12.75 13.05
C VAL A 416 4.42 13.58 14.34
N ARG A 417 5.50 14.33 14.60
CA ARG A 417 5.57 15.22 15.77
C ARG A 417 4.51 16.31 15.75
N ALA A 418 4.25 16.92 14.59
CA ALA A 418 3.18 17.91 14.45
C ALA A 418 1.80 17.28 14.71
N ALA A 419 1.58 16.04 14.28
CA ALA A 419 0.34 15.30 14.48
C ALA A 419 0.03 15.03 15.96
N LEU A 420 1.04 14.95 16.83
CA LEU A 420 0.85 14.76 18.28
C LEU A 420 0.13 15.93 18.98
N ALA A 421 -0.06 17.07 18.29
CA ALA A 421 -0.93 18.14 18.77
C ALA A 421 -2.43 17.75 18.72
N ASP A 422 -2.81 16.79 17.87
CA ASP A 422 -4.16 16.21 17.82
C ASP A 422 -4.33 15.18 18.96
N GLU A 423 -5.45 15.28 19.68
CA GLU A 423 -5.70 14.43 20.85
C GLU A 423 -5.86 12.94 20.49
N GLY A 424 -6.47 12.62 19.34
CA GLY A 424 -6.66 11.25 18.87
C GLY A 424 -5.34 10.59 18.51
N VAL A 425 -4.48 11.30 17.76
CA VAL A 425 -3.12 10.82 17.43
C VAL A 425 -2.29 10.64 18.70
N ARG A 426 -2.38 11.59 19.63
CA ARG A 426 -1.69 11.54 20.91
C ARG A 426 -2.08 10.32 21.75
N ALA A 427 -3.39 10.06 21.89
CA ALA A 427 -3.89 8.89 22.60
C ALA A 427 -3.46 7.58 21.93
N LEU A 428 -3.48 7.53 20.60
CA LEU A 428 -3.01 6.38 19.83
C LEU A 428 -1.50 6.15 20.03
N ALA A 429 -0.69 7.21 19.98
CA ALA A 429 0.75 7.14 20.21
C ALA A 429 1.08 6.64 21.63
N ALA A 430 0.32 7.09 22.65
CA ALA A 430 0.42 6.56 24.01
C ALA A 430 0.12 5.06 24.06
N ARG A 431 -0.93 4.60 23.36
CA ARG A 431 -1.27 3.16 23.25
C ARG A 431 -0.16 2.35 22.58
N VAL A 432 0.44 2.86 21.49
CA VAL A 432 1.57 2.22 20.81
C VAL A 432 2.78 2.11 21.75
N LEU A 433 3.11 3.19 22.48
CA LEU A 433 4.21 3.20 23.44
C LEU A 433 4.02 2.21 24.60
N VAL A 434 2.79 2.07 25.11
CA VAL A 434 2.47 1.02 26.10
C VAL A 434 2.76 -0.36 25.52
N ALA A 435 2.33 -0.64 24.28
CA ALA A 435 2.54 -1.94 23.63
C ALA A 435 4.02 -2.28 23.41
N LEU A 436 4.91 -1.28 23.33
CA LEU A 436 6.37 -1.44 23.24
C LEU A 436 7.05 -1.77 24.59
N GLY A 437 6.33 -1.63 25.71
CA GLY A 437 6.84 -1.96 27.04
C GLY A 437 7.06 -3.46 27.24
N PRO A 438 7.99 -3.90 28.11
CA PRO A 438 8.13 -5.33 28.43
C PRO A 438 6.85 -5.88 29.07
N ARG A 439 6.56 -7.16 28.83
CA ARG A 439 5.43 -7.85 29.45
C ARG A 439 5.81 -8.24 30.88
N GLU A 440 5.05 -7.78 31.85
CA GLU A 440 5.36 -7.94 33.27
C GLU A 440 4.10 -8.33 34.06
N ALA A 441 4.26 -9.14 35.11
CA ALA A 441 3.20 -9.39 36.08
C ALA A 441 3.25 -8.35 37.20
N CYS A 442 2.19 -7.56 37.35
CA CYS A 442 2.14 -6.55 38.40
C CYS A 442 1.83 -7.19 39.76
N ARG A 443 2.79 -7.16 40.69
CA ARG A 443 2.59 -7.69 42.06
C ARG A 443 1.49 -6.97 42.87
N ALA A 444 1.18 -5.72 42.52
CA ALA A 444 0.20 -4.91 43.25
C ALA A 444 -1.25 -5.20 42.84
N CYS A 445 -1.52 -5.42 41.54
CA CYS A 445 -2.87 -5.71 41.06
C CYS A 445 -3.06 -7.12 40.48
N GLY A 446 -2.02 -7.93 40.36
CA GLY A 446 -2.04 -9.30 39.84
C GLY A 446 -2.05 -9.43 38.31
N GLU A 447 -2.16 -8.31 37.59
CA GLU A 447 -2.40 -8.30 36.14
C GLU A 447 -1.12 -8.46 35.31
N SER A 448 -1.21 -9.20 34.20
CA SER A 448 -0.18 -9.20 33.15
C SER A 448 -0.35 -7.94 32.30
N VAL A 449 0.64 -7.06 32.34
CA VAL A 449 0.60 -5.75 31.66
C VAL A 449 1.82 -5.54 30.76
N TYR A 450 1.71 -4.65 29.79
CA TYR A 450 2.89 -4.06 29.15
C TYR A 450 3.33 -2.85 29.97
N ALA A 451 4.50 -2.95 30.59
CA ALA A 451 4.95 -1.96 31.55
C ALA A 451 5.40 -0.68 30.87
N VAL A 452 4.99 0.46 31.42
CA VAL A 452 5.39 1.78 30.93
C VAL A 452 6.78 2.11 31.47
N HIS A 453 7.71 2.44 30.59
CA HIS A 453 9.00 2.96 30.98
C HIS A 453 8.88 4.38 31.52
N LEU A 454 9.51 4.65 32.66
CA LEU A 454 9.59 5.97 33.29
C LEU A 454 11.06 6.35 33.51
N LEU A 455 11.42 7.58 33.18
CA LEU A 455 12.61 8.22 33.73
C LEU A 455 12.26 8.78 35.12
N ARG A 456 12.17 7.88 36.11
CA ARG A 456 11.67 8.16 37.47
C ARG A 456 12.27 9.44 38.06
N VAL A 457 13.56 9.66 37.84
CA VAL A 457 14.19 10.98 38.00
C VAL A 457 15.25 11.19 36.92
N ARG A 458 15.31 12.42 36.39
CA ARG A 458 16.37 12.94 35.52
C ARG A 458 17.10 14.09 36.21
N GLY A 459 18.41 14.22 36.03
CA GLY A 459 19.14 15.45 36.35
C GLY A 459 20.51 15.23 36.99
N ILE A 460 20.56 14.97 38.30
CA ILE A 460 21.83 14.69 38.98
C ILE A 460 22.31 13.25 38.70
N GLU A 461 21.37 12.31 38.71
CA GLU A 461 21.53 10.93 38.32
C GLU A 461 20.21 10.48 37.70
N ASP A 462 20.29 9.69 36.63
CA ASP A 462 19.12 9.24 35.89
C ASP A 462 18.70 7.86 36.40
N VAL A 463 17.51 7.82 37.00
CA VAL A 463 16.91 6.58 37.51
C VAL A 463 15.74 6.21 36.62
N HIS A 464 15.83 5.04 36.03
CA HIS A 464 14.80 4.48 35.18
C HIS A 464 13.90 3.53 35.98
N GLY A 465 12.71 3.26 35.45
CA GLY A 465 11.81 2.29 36.05
C GLY A 465 10.74 1.81 35.09
N LEU A 466 10.11 0.71 35.48
CA LEU A 466 8.94 0.16 34.82
C LEU A 466 7.76 0.32 35.75
N ALA A 467 6.65 0.87 35.25
CA ALA A 467 5.43 1.07 36.00
C ALA A 467 4.27 0.30 35.37
N CYS A 468 3.40 -0.24 36.22
CA CYS A 468 2.14 -0.81 35.76
C CYS A 468 1.22 0.31 35.25
N PRO A 469 0.74 0.27 34.00
CA PRO A 469 -0.17 1.29 33.48
C PRO A 469 -1.52 1.32 34.19
N ARG A 470 -1.95 0.22 34.83
CA ARG A 470 -3.25 0.10 35.50
C ARG A 470 -3.27 0.72 36.89
N CYS A 471 -2.28 0.40 37.73
CA CYS A 471 -2.27 0.79 39.14
C CYS A 471 -1.12 1.74 39.52
N ALA A 472 -0.25 2.11 38.57
CA ALA A 472 0.94 2.93 38.77
C ALA A 472 2.03 2.35 39.69
N ALA A 473 1.89 1.08 40.12
CA ALA A 473 2.92 0.43 40.92
C ALA A 473 4.24 0.33 40.14
N ILE A 474 5.34 0.72 40.78
CA ILE A 474 6.68 0.56 40.22
C ILE A 474 7.08 -0.91 40.33
N LEU A 475 7.27 -1.55 39.18
CA LEU A 475 7.63 -2.95 39.03
C LEU A 475 9.13 -3.17 39.23
N ARG A 476 9.94 -2.27 38.64
CA ARG A 476 11.40 -2.29 38.74
C ARG A 476 11.95 -0.87 38.70
N SER A 477 13.11 -0.67 39.30
CA SER A 477 13.93 0.53 39.12
C SER A 477 15.37 0.13 38.86
N PHE A 478 16.02 0.86 37.98
CA PHE A 478 17.37 0.55 37.53
C PHE A 478 18.07 1.82 37.05
N PHE A 479 19.40 1.78 37.05
CA PHE A 479 20.23 2.81 36.45
C PHE A 479 20.59 2.38 35.03
N VAL A 480 20.68 3.33 34.11
CA VAL A 480 21.18 3.09 32.76
C VAL A 480 22.56 3.70 32.64
N TYR A 481 23.50 2.94 32.09
CA TYR A 481 24.87 3.38 31.83
C TYR A 481 24.96 3.79 30.35
N GLY A 482 25.41 5.01 30.10
CA GLY A 482 25.51 5.57 28.74
C GLY A 482 24.22 6.24 28.26
N PRO A 483 24.15 6.58 26.96
CA PRO A 483 22.95 7.19 26.38
C PRO A 483 21.76 6.20 26.47
N PRO A 484 20.53 6.69 26.73
CA PRO A 484 19.37 5.83 26.74
C PRO A 484 19.12 5.25 25.34
N GLU A 485 18.81 3.96 25.28
CA GLU A 485 18.46 3.24 24.04
C GLU A 485 17.13 2.49 24.19
N GLY A 486 16.53 2.07 23.07
CA GLY A 486 15.31 1.27 23.08
C GLY A 486 14.14 2.04 23.71
N VAL A 487 13.37 1.37 24.58
CA VAL A 487 12.23 2.01 25.25
C VAL A 487 12.67 3.18 26.13
N ALA A 488 13.90 3.16 26.68
CA ALA A 488 14.38 4.25 27.52
C ALA A 488 14.59 5.56 26.74
N ALA A 489 15.01 5.46 25.47
CA ALA A 489 15.18 6.61 24.58
C ALA A 489 13.84 7.29 24.23
N LEU A 490 12.72 6.58 24.36
CA LEU A 490 11.38 7.07 24.04
C LEU A 490 10.75 7.94 25.14
N GLY A 491 11.48 8.24 26.21
CA GLY A 491 11.00 9.11 27.30
C GLY A 491 10.41 10.45 26.82
N PRO A 492 11.09 11.23 25.95
CA PRO A 492 10.56 12.47 25.40
C PRO A 492 9.26 12.26 24.61
N ALA A 493 9.17 11.20 23.81
CA ALA A 493 7.95 10.86 23.06
C ALA A 493 6.80 10.49 24.00
N ALA A 494 7.08 9.76 25.08
CA ALA A 494 6.10 9.40 26.11
C ALA A 494 5.54 10.61 26.87
N VAL A 495 6.36 11.64 27.10
CA VAL A 495 5.92 12.92 27.66
C VAL A 495 5.09 13.70 26.63
N ALA A 496 5.58 13.81 25.39
CA ALA A 496 4.88 14.52 24.32
C ALA A 496 3.48 13.94 24.03
N CYS A 497 3.33 12.62 24.12
CA CYS A 497 2.04 11.97 23.91
C CYS A 497 1.17 11.90 25.18
N GLY A 498 1.63 12.43 26.32
CA GLY A 498 0.87 12.40 27.57
C GLY A 498 0.73 11.00 28.21
N LEU A 499 1.46 9.98 27.73
CA LEU A 499 1.55 8.69 28.41
C LEU A 499 2.19 8.84 29.80
N VAL A 500 3.15 9.75 29.89
CA VAL A 500 3.91 10.06 31.10
C VAL A 500 3.82 11.55 31.37
N ALA A 501 3.60 11.92 32.63
CA ALA A 501 3.67 13.29 33.11
C ALA A 501 5.03 13.54 33.76
N GLU A 502 5.56 14.75 33.58
CA GLU A 502 6.83 15.17 34.15
C GLU A 502 6.62 16.33 35.14
N GLN A 503 7.25 16.25 36.31
CA GLN A 503 7.28 17.34 37.28
C GLN A 503 8.74 17.78 37.50
N GLU A 504 9.06 19.00 37.10
CA GLU A 504 10.37 19.60 37.35
C GLU A 504 10.45 20.25 38.74
N VAL A 505 11.60 20.11 39.38
CA VAL A 505 11.90 20.66 40.69
C VAL A 505 13.35 21.11 40.74
N ARG A 506 13.62 22.31 41.25
CA ARG A 506 14.99 22.80 41.44
C ARG A 506 15.54 22.44 42.81
N LEU A 507 16.80 22.03 42.87
CA LEU A 507 17.57 21.84 44.10
C LEU A 507 18.96 22.46 43.89
N ASP A 508 19.25 23.57 44.57
CA ASP A 508 20.49 24.37 44.39
C ASP A 508 20.95 24.53 42.93
N GLY A 509 20.09 25.07 42.07
CA GLY A 509 20.39 25.28 40.65
C GLY A 509 20.40 24.01 39.78
N ALA A 510 20.41 22.81 40.35
CA ALA A 510 20.14 21.58 39.60
C ALA A 510 18.63 21.43 39.35
N THR A 511 18.26 21.08 38.12
CA THR A 511 16.88 20.71 37.77
C THR A 511 16.75 19.21 37.88
N LEU A 512 15.81 18.75 38.70
CA LEU A 512 15.36 17.36 38.79
C LEU A 512 14.02 17.24 38.09
N ALA A 513 13.87 16.31 37.17
CA ALA A 513 12.58 16.03 36.54
C ALA A 513 12.09 14.65 36.97
N PHE A 514 10.90 14.58 37.56
CA PHE A 514 10.31 13.33 38.02
C PHE A 514 9.21 12.88 37.07
N GLN A 515 9.38 11.74 36.42
CA GLN A 515 8.33 11.16 35.59
C GLN A 515 7.40 10.24 36.38
N MET A 516 6.11 10.30 36.04
CA MET A 516 5.04 9.50 36.64
C MET A 516 3.88 9.32 35.68
N LEU A 517 2.95 8.41 35.98
CA LEU A 517 1.72 8.31 35.19
C LEU A 517 0.81 9.52 35.44
N PRO A 518 0.00 9.96 34.46
CA PRO A 518 -0.88 11.14 34.59
C PRO A 518 -1.80 11.09 35.81
N ALA A 519 -2.37 9.91 36.12
CA ALA A 519 -3.23 9.73 37.28
C ALA A 519 -2.47 9.88 38.63
N GLU A 520 -1.18 9.58 38.65
CA GLU A 520 -0.33 9.85 39.81
C GLU A 520 -0.02 11.35 39.90
N ARG A 521 0.29 12.00 38.77
CA ARG A 521 0.55 13.44 38.70
C ARG A 521 -0.63 14.26 39.21
N ALA A 522 -1.85 13.91 38.84
CA ALA A 522 -3.08 14.60 39.27
C ALA A 522 -3.30 14.55 40.80
N ARG A 523 -2.71 13.53 41.46
CA ARG A 523 -2.79 13.29 42.91
C ARG A 523 -1.50 13.66 43.65
N LEU A 524 -0.51 14.21 42.95
CA LEU A 524 0.80 14.51 43.52
C LEU A 524 0.68 15.59 44.59
N THR A 525 1.12 15.27 45.81
CA THR A 525 1.21 16.21 46.93
C THR A 525 2.65 16.61 47.21
N ALA A 526 2.86 17.73 47.89
CA ALA A 526 4.20 18.16 48.31
C ALA A 526 4.94 17.08 49.11
N ARG A 527 4.24 16.39 50.03
CA ARG A 527 4.79 15.25 50.80
C ARG A 527 5.20 14.09 49.90
N ALA A 528 4.37 13.72 48.93
CA ALA A 528 4.69 12.64 47.99
C ALA A 528 5.92 12.99 47.13
N LEU A 529 6.05 14.25 46.72
CA LEU A 529 7.21 14.74 45.97
C LEU A 529 8.50 14.72 46.80
N VAL A 530 8.46 15.19 48.07
CA VAL A 530 9.62 15.09 48.98
C VAL A 530 10.02 13.65 49.22
N ARG A 531 9.04 12.77 49.47
CA ARG A 531 9.29 11.34 49.66
C ARG A 531 10.00 10.76 48.44
N ARG A 532 9.49 11.03 47.24
CA ARG A 532 10.10 10.57 45.98
C ARG A 532 11.52 11.11 45.79
N ALA A 533 11.76 12.39 46.05
CA ALA A 533 13.11 12.97 45.96
C ALA A 533 14.07 12.31 46.97
N THR A 534 13.58 12.02 48.18
CA THR A 534 14.38 11.33 49.20
C THR A 534 14.70 9.90 48.77
N GLU A 535 13.71 9.14 48.32
CA GLU A 535 13.85 7.75 47.88
C GLU A 535 14.75 7.59 46.64
N LEU A 536 14.63 8.49 45.67
CA LEU A 536 15.32 8.37 44.39
C LEU A 536 16.66 9.09 44.34
N CYS A 537 16.82 10.20 45.05
CA CYS A 537 18.02 11.03 44.95
C CYS A 537 18.92 10.96 46.18
N LEU A 538 18.40 10.65 47.38
CA LEU A 538 19.18 10.73 48.62
C LEU A 538 19.51 9.36 49.20
N ALA A 539 18.49 8.52 49.38
CA ALA A 539 18.62 7.19 49.96
C ALA A 539 19.65 6.29 49.23
N PRO A 540 19.75 6.28 47.88
CA PRO A 540 20.75 5.47 47.19
C PRO A 540 22.19 5.82 47.59
N HIS A 541 22.45 7.05 48.04
CA HIS A 541 23.79 7.50 48.44
C HIS A 541 24.01 7.49 49.96
N GLY A 542 23.12 6.85 50.72
CA GLY A 542 23.22 6.77 52.18
C GLY A 542 22.94 8.09 52.90
N ILE A 543 22.30 9.06 52.21
CA ILE A 543 21.95 10.35 52.80
C ILE A 543 20.59 10.21 53.50
N ALA A 544 20.61 10.12 54.82
CA ALA A 544 19.41 10.11 55.64
C ALA A 544 19.17 11.50 56.24
N LEU A 545 18.00 12.08 55.98
CA LEU A 545 17.58 13.36 56.55
C LEU A 545 16.41 13.15 57.53
N PRO A 546 16.31 13.95 58.61
CA PRO A 546 15.17 13.92 59.51
C PRO A 546 13.83 14.16 58.79
N ARG A 547 12.72 13.65 59.35
CA ARG A 547 11.38 13.96 58.82
C ARG A 547 11.14 15.46 58.87
N GLY A 548 10.70 16.06 57.76
CA GLY A 548 10.47 17.50 57.62
C GLY A 548 11.72 18.32 57.30
N ALA A 549 12.90 17.70 57.19
CA ALA A 549 14.13 18.37 56.76
C ALA A 549 14.08 18.93 55.34
N LEU A 550 13.18 18.40 54.50
CA LEU A 550 12.92 18.88 53.15
C LEU A 550 11.46 19.31 52.98
N HIS A 551 11.26 20.42 52.29
CA HIS A 551 9.95 20.92 51.91
C HIS A 551 9.95 21.47 50.48
N VAL A 552 8.76 21.58 49.89
CA VAL A 552 8.58 22.07 48.52
C VAL A 552 8.13 23.52 48.59
N LEU A 553 8.77 24.38 47.79
CA LEU A 553 8.39 25.76 47.57
C LEU A 553 7.78 25.90 46.18
N ALA A 554 6.65 26.60 46.07
CA ALA A 554 6.10 27.09 44.82
C ALA A 554 6.42 28.59 44.70
N GLY A 555 7.39 28.93 43.87
CA GLY A 555 8.00 30.27 43.91
C GLY A 555 8.74 30.50 45.23
N ARG A 556 8.25 31.42 46.06
CA ARG A 556 8.81 31.73 47.40
C ARG A 556 8.01 31.12 48.56
N ALA A 557 6.79 30.65 48.30
CA ALA A 557 5.90 30.18 49.35
C ALA A 557 6.07 28.67 49.58
N PRO A 558 6.16 28.21 50.85
CA PRO A 558 6.15 26.79 51.15
C PRO A 558 4.77 26.19 50.89
N LEU A 559 4.76 25.02 50.24
CA LEU A 559 3.55 24.21 50.10
C LEU A 559 3.36 23.36 51.35
N ALA A 560 2.16 23.40 51.92
CA ALA A 560 1.78 22.47 52.99
C ALA A 560 1.96 21.03 52.52
N ALA A 561 2.36 20.13 53.42
CA ALA A 561 2.71 18.75 53.07
C ALA A 561 1.58 18.00 52.30
N GLY A 562 0.31 18.24 52.65
CA GLY A 562 -0.84 17.66 51.97
C GLY A 562 -1.33 18.43 50.72
N ALA A 563 -0.78 19.62 50.45
CA ALA A 563 -1.20 20.43 49.31
C ALA A 563 -0.85 19.72 48.00
N ARG A 564 -1.78 19.77 47.05
CA ARG A 564 -1.54 19.29 45.68
C ARG A 564 -0.49 20.17 45.01
N VAL A 565 0.37 19.55 44.22
CA VAL A 565 1.38 20.24 43.42
C VAL A 565 0.70 20.82 42.18
N PRO A 566 0.65 22.16 42.01
CA PRO A 566 -0.01 22.76 40.86
C PRO A 566 0.68 22.36 39.55
N GLU A 567 -0.10 22.18 38.49
CA GLU A 567 0.42 21.85 37.16
C GLU A 567 1.22 23.02 36.57
N GLY A 568 2.36 22.72 35.94
CA GLY A 568 3.27 23.74 35.38
C GLY A 568 3.98 24.63 36.41
N ALA A 569 3.77 24.42 37.72
CA ALA A 569 4.43 25.24 38.74
C ALA A 569 5.95 25.05 38.75
N ARG A 570 6.68 26.16 38.87
CA ARG A 570 8.12 26.16 39.13
C ARG A 570 8.36 25.84 40.61
N LEU A 571 8.81 24.62 40.87
CA LEU A 571 9.03 24.12 42.22
C LEU A 571 10.50 24.17 42.62
N ARG A 572 10.77 24.34 43.92
CA ARG A 572 12.09 24.21 44.53
C ARG A 572 12.03 23.30 45.76
N LEU A 573 12.98 22.38 45.90
CA LEU A 573 13.23 21.69 47.17
C LEU A 573 14.16 22.56 48.01
N ALA A 574 13.76 22.80 49.26
CA ALA A 574 14.54 23.58 50.21
C ALA A 574 14.81 22.77 51.48
N CYS A 575 15.99 22.98 52.05
CA CYS A 575 16.38 22.37 53.31
C CYS A 575 15.86 23.23 54.47
N ALA A 576 15.18 22.61 55.43
CA ALA A 576 14.92 23.25 56.71
C ALA A 576 16.23 23.32 57.53
N PRO A 577 16.36 24.25 58.49
CA PRO A 577 17.52 24.31 59.38
C PRO A 577 17.82 22.98 60.08
N SER A 578 16.79 22.19 60.38
CA SER A 578 16.89 20.87 61.00
C SER A 578 17.55 19.80 60.10
N ALA A 579 17.77 20.08 58.81
CA ALA A 579 18.47 19.17 57.91
C ALA A 579 19.96 19.03 58.26
N GLY A 580 20.56 20.04 58.92
CA GLY A 580 21.99 20.08 59.21
C GLY A 580 22.90 20.24 57.99
N VAL A 581 22.31 20.38 56.79
CA VAL A 581 23.02 20.54 55.51
C VAL A 581 22.32 21.56 54.63
N SER A 582 23.09 22.36 53.90
CA SER A 582 22.55 23.29 52.89
C SER A 582 22.09 22.55 51.63
N GLU A 583 21.22 23.15 50.79
CA GLU A 583 20.84 22.54 49.51
C GLU A 583 22.06 22.31 48.60
N ARG A 584 23.02 23.23 48.62
CA ARG A 584 24.27 23.14 47.86
C ARG A 584 25.14 21.96 48.29
N GLU A 585 25.25 21.77 49.59
CA GLU A 585 25.96 20.63 50.15
C GLU A 585 25.24 19.32 49.82
N LEU A 586 23.90 19.30 49.89
CA LEU A 586 23.10 18.15 49.52
C LEU A 586 23.35 17.74 48.05
N VAL A 587 23.29 18.69 47.11
CA VAL A 587 23.62 18.42 45.69
C VAL A 587 25.05 17.91 45.52
N ARG A 588 26.01 18.47 46.27
CA ARG A 588 27.41 18.02 46.23
C ARG A 588 27.54 16.57 46.71
N LEU A 589 26.87 16.20 47.80
CA LEU A 589 26.86 14.85 48.36
C LEU A 589 26.25 13.84 47.38
N VAL A 590 25.09 14.16 46.77
CA VAL A 590 24.45 13.31 45.75
C VAL A 590 25.38 13.13 44.55
N ARG A 591 25.96 14.21 44.01
CA ARG A 591 26.93 14.15 42.89
C ARG A 591 28.18 13.34 43.24
N ALA A 592 28.66 13.40 44.47
CA ALA A 592 29.80 12.61 44.92
C ALA A 592 29.41 11.12 45.02
N GLY A 593 28.22 10.82 45.55
CA GLY A 593 27.67 9.47 45.62
C GLY A 593 27.46 8.84 44.24
N ALA A 594 26.85 9.57 43.31
CA ALA A 594 26.67 9.14 41.92
C ALA A 594 28.03 8.83 41.27
N ARG A 595 29.00 9.75 41.38
CA ARG A 595 30.36 9.52 40.85
C ARG A 595 31.05 8.30 41.44
N ARG A 596 30.87 8.00 42.73
CA ARG A 596 31.43 6.77 43.34
C ARG A 596 30.77 5.51 42.77
N ARG A 597 29.45 5.53 42.59
CA ARG A 597 28.70 4.39 42.03
C ARG A 597 29.10 4.07 40.58
N PHE A 598 29.43 5.08 39.78
CA PHE A 598 29.82 4.90 38.37
C PHE A 598 31.33 4.70 38.14
N ARG A 599 32.16 4.78 39.19
CA ARG A 599 33.61 4.51 39.10
C ARG A 599 34.00 3.12 39.58
N ALA A 600 33.15 2.48 40.38
CA ALA A 600 33.24 1.08 40.75
C ALA A 600 32.58 0.24 39.66
#